data_AF-A0A239FH03-F1
#
_entry.id   AF-A0A239FH03-F1
#
_cell.length_a   1.000
_cell.length_b   1.000
_cell.length_c   1.000
_cell.angle_alpha   90.00
_cell.angle_beta   90.00
_cell.angle_gamma   90.00
#
_symmetry.space_group_name_H-M   'P 1'
#
loop_
_entity.id
_entity.type
_entity.pdbx_description
1 polymer ?
#
loop_
_entity_poly.entity_id
_entity_poly.type
_entity_poly.pdbx_seq_one_letter_code
_entity_poly.pdbx_strand_id
1 'polypeptide(L)'
;MKLHQHTDTAVVAASYLVRPDGTVEHTRVADAGPLTVIPAEIAEIAVGLVRDDLVEARFRWLSPNKQLLAVSISLVDAGAEPRAEVTITKDVELLWGLTAREVDVVTLLAGGLTNQDIADRLWLSPRTVTTHVDRVLAKLGVKSRTAAATKALDEGMTRLPVPGGTDGFEHLALVRASATAPVKRLVPASRRIRLQPLVIGSAVPITGIARADGEEMVRGTELALAEINARGGVCGRRVELATADVDIVSEDSIEKGMLELAGRGVDAITSGYFAWQEVAHEVAAEYGAPYLHAATLDAMVQRVEHDPSRYGRIFQVCPSDTNYGPGFVQFLAGLHDRGRWNPSSRRLVVLLGAWKVSNLGLDRAAELAEAEGWSLDVVRVGPTTKDWVEAAGQVRTIAPAAVLIGHYFVDGTVATIRALLENMPDTLIYSLYAPSIPEFREQLGERANGILWATVTGTYSDPVSKGFAERYKRAYGVFPGRSHAGISYDRTMILADAWSRSASPRDYNKVSQEIRNLVHRGVNGSYYLGGKGQAAVAYPMASADASLAQAHLVYQIQDGKHRILSPDPQADSVFRLPPWIGGSDARE
;
A
#
# COMPACT_ATOMS: atom_id res chain seq x y z
N MET A 1 12.92 43.49 -2.38
CA MET A 1 13.58 42.99 -1.15
C MET A 1 15.08 43.08 -1.40
N LYS A 2 15.79 44.02 -0.77
CA LYS A 2 17.22 44.26 -1.04
C LYS A 2 18.03 43.06 -0.53
N LEU A 3 18.69 42.33 -1.44
CA LEU A 3 19.79 41.44 -1.04
C LEU A 3 20.82 42.31 -0.31
N HIS A 4 20.97 42.11 1.00
CA HIS A 4 22.14 42.60 1.71
C HIS A 4 23.33 41.77 1.23
N GLN A 5 24.12 42.35 0.33
CA GLN A 5 25.50 41.93 0.12
C GLN A 5 26.24 42.31 1.41
N HIS A 6 26.43 41.34 2.31
CA HIS A 6 27.36 41.51 3.43
C HIS A 6 28.77 41.38 2.87
N THR A 7 29.52 42.47 3.00
CA THR A 7 30.94 42.58 2.69
C THR A 7 31.77 41.64 3.57
N ASP A 8 32.68 40.91 2.92
CA ASP A 8 33.70 40.03 3.51
C ASP A 8 34.65 40.80 4.46
N THR A 9 34.40 40.70 5.77
CA THR A 9 35.45 40.82 6.81
C THR A 9 35.48 39.60 7.73
N ALA A 10 34.90 38.48 7.27
CA ALA A 10 34.96 37.19 7.94
C ALA A 10 36.38 36.61 7.82
N VAL A 11 37.19 36.72 8.89
CA VAL A 11 38.49 36.05 8.93
C VAL A 11 38.29 34.61 9.38
N VAL A 12 38.56 33.65 8.49
CA VAL A 12 38.62 32.23 8.84
C VAL A 12 39.68 32.06 9.92
N ALA A 13 39.24 31.69 11.12
CA ALA A 13 40.10 31.56 12.28
C ALA A 13 40.78 30.18 12.34
N ALA A 14 40.08 29.12 11.88
CA ALA A 14 40.62 27.77 11.76
C ALA A 14 39.70 26.90 10.89
N SER A 15 40.29 25.90 10.23
CA SER A 15 39.57 24.83 9.53
C SER A 15 40.13 23.45 9.92
N TYR A 16 39.22 22.49 10.08
CA TYR A 16 39.50 21.14 10.53
C TYR A 16 38.77 20.11 9.65
N LEU A 17 39.34 18.92 9.53
CA LEU A 17 38.71 17.76 8.93
C LEU A 17 38.49 16.70 10.02
N VAL A 18 37.25 16.31 10.24
CA VAL A 18 36.84 15.37 11.30
C VAL A 18 36.37 14.07 10.65
N ARG A 19 36.94 12.95 11.10
CA ARG A 19 36.61 11.59 10.62
C ARG A 19 35.52 10.94 11.49
N PRO A 20 34.85 9.88 11.00
CA PRO A 20 33.82 9.17 11.76
C PRO A 20 34.31 8.56 13.08
N ASP A 21 35.60 8.25 13.18
CA ASP A 21 36.25 7.69 14.37
C ASP A 21 36.64 8.75 15.42
N GLY A 22 36.34 10.02 15.16
CA GLY A 22 36.69 11.16 16.02
C GLY A 22 38.09 11.73 15.79
N THR A 23 38.85 11.19 14.83
CA THR A 23 40.15 11.75 14.46
C THR A 23 39.97 13.12 13.82
N VAL A 24 40.69 14.12 14.34
CA VAL A 24 40.69 15.50 13.84
C VAL A 24 42.03 15.80 13.16
N GLU A 25 41.97 16.22 11.90
CA GLU A 25 43.11 16.70 11.12
C GLU A 25 42.95 18.21 10.89
N HIS A 26 43.98 18.99 11.21
CA HIS A 26 43.93 20.43 11.07
C HIS A 26 44.34 20.83 9.63
N THR A 27 43.48 21.56 8.90
CA THR A 27 43.69 21.81 7.46
C THR A 27 44.21 23.21 7.15
N ARG A 28 43.94 24.24 7.99
CA ARG A 28 44.49 25.61 7.78
C ARG A 28 44.53 26.45 9.06
N VAL A 29 45.67 27.10 9.36
CA VAL A 29 45.83 28.11 10.44
C VAL A 29 45.95 29.50 9.80
N ALA A 30 45.15 30.47 10.27
CA ALA A 30 45.47 31.88 10.12
C ALA A 30 45.69 32.47 11.53
N ASP A 31 46.89 33.01 11.76
CA ASP A 31 47.41 33.71 12.93
C ASP A 31 46.97 33.22 14.33
N ALA A 32 47.96 32.72 15.07
CA ALA A 32 47.94 32.18 16.44
C ALA A 32 46.98 32.87 17.42
N GLY A 33 45.69 32.53 17.33
CA GLY A 33 44.67 32.88 18.31
C GLY A 33 44.13 31.64 19.04
N PRO A 34 43.22 31.82 20.02
CA PRO A 34 42.82 30.81 21.03
C PRO A 34 42.04 29.58 20.51
N LEU A 35 42.09 29.29 19.20
CA LEU A 35 41.36 28.21 18.53
C LEU A 35 42.32 27.33 17.70
N THR A 36 43.52 27.07 18.21
CA THR A 36 44.45 26.07 17.64
C THR A 36 43.97 24.63 17.86
N VAL A 37 42.99 24.45 18.73
CA VAL A 37 42.32 23.17 19.02
C VAL A 37 40.82 23.39 18.86
N ILE A 38 40.16 22.53 18.08
CA ILE A 38 38.70 22.53 17.95
C ILE A 38 38.07 22.23 19.32
N PRO A 39 37.10 23.02 19.79
CA PRO A 39 36.33 22.68 20.99
C PRO A 39 35.73 21.28 20.86
N ALA A 40 35.86 20.47 21.92
CA ALA A 40 35.44 19.07 21.92
C ALA A 40 33.98 18.93 21.50
N GLU A 41 33.09 19.82 21.95
CA GLU A 41 31.67 19.77 21.56
C GLU A 41 31.46 20.02 20.07
N ILE A 42 32.27 20.87 19.42
CA ILE A 42 32.18 21.10 17.96
C ILE A 42 32.67 19.86 17.20
N ALA A 43 33.75 19.23 17.66
CA ALA A 43 34.24 17.98 17.07
C ALA A 43 33.21 16.85 17.22
N GLU A 44 32.58 16.72 18.38
CA GLU A 44 31.50 15.76 18.63
C GLU A 44 30.31 15.98 17.69
N ILE A 45 29.90 17.24 17.51
CA ILE A 45 28.85 17.60 16.54
C ILE A 45 29.26 17.16 15.13
N ALA A 46 30.49 17.45 14.70
CA ALA A 46 30.98 17.05 13.38
C ALA A 46 30.94 15.52 13.18
N VAL A 47 31.37 14.73 14.17
CA VAL A 47 31.26 13.27 14.15
C VAL A 47 29.80 12.83 14.07
N GLY A 48 28.92 13.45 14.86
CA GLY A 48 27.49 13.18 14.86
C GLY A 48 26.83 13.43 13.51
N LEU A 49 27.24 14.50 12.81
CA LEU A 49 26.77 14.83 11.47
C LEU A 49 27.23 13.81 10.42
N VAL A 50 28.51 13.39 10.45
CA VAL A 50 29.04 12.35 9.54
C VAL A 50 28.32 11.02 9.75
N ARG A 51 28.07 10.64 11.01
CA ARG A 51 27.37 9.40 11.35
C ARG A 51 25.91 9.40 10.87
N ASP A 52 25.24 10.55 10.95
CA ASP A 52 23.82 10.69 10.64
C ASP A 52 23.58 11.14 9.17
N ASP A 53 24.63 11.20 8.34
CA ASP A 53 24.62 11.58 6.91
C ASP A 53 23.97 12.95 6.64
N LEU A 54 24.24 13.91 7.52
CA LEU A 54 23.75 15.29 7.38
C LEU A 54 24.73 16.13 6.58
N VAL A 55 24.26 16.70 5.47
CA VAL A 55 25.09 17.38 4.45
C VAL A 55 25.74 18.65 4.99
N GLU A 56 25.05 19.43 5.84
CA GLU A 56 25.56 20.69 6.36
C GLU A 56 24.92 21.07 7.71
N ALA A 57 25.67 21.76 8.57
CA ALA A 57 25.13 22.56 9.66
C ALA A 57 25.86 23.90 9.81
N ARG A 58 25.09 24.93 10.18
CA ARG A 58 25.60 26.25 10.53
C ARG A 58 25.02 26.69 11.87
N PHE A 59 25.86 27.21 12.74
CA PHE A 59 25.44 27.73 14.04
C PHE A 59 26.46 28.73 14.59
N ARG A 60 26.09 29.37 15.71
CA ARG A 60 26.98 30.26 16.47
C ARG A 60 27.57 29.55 17.68
N TRP A 61 28.86 29.68 17.92
CA TRP A 61 29.51 29.12 19.10
C TRP A 61 29.89 30.21 20.08
N LEU A 62 29.33 30.18 21.29
CA LEU A 62 29.75 31.07 22.37
C LEU A 62 30.95 30.43 23.09
N SER A 63 32.13 30.94 22.79
CA SER A 63 33.37 30.48 23.43
C SER A 63 33.37 30.76 24.95
N PRO A 64 34.22 30.06 25.73
CA PRO A 64 34.39 30.33 27.16
C PRO A 64 34.71 31.79 27.50
N ASN A 65 35.39 32.50 26.60
CA ASN A 65 35.73 33.92 26.72
C ASN A 65 34.56 34.86 26.33
N LYS A 66 33.35 34.31 26.17
CA LYS A 66 32.12 35.03 25.76
C LYS A 66 32.18 35.67 24.37
N GLN A 67 33.13 35.26 23.54
CA GLN A 67 33.16 35.64 22.13
C GLN A 67 32.27 34.69 21.33
N LEU A 68 31.41 35.25 20.49
CA LEU A 68 30.54 34.48 19.61
C LEU A 68 31.23 34.28 18.24
N LEU A 69 31.37 33.02 17.85
CA LEU A 69 32.05 32.59 16.63
C LEU A 69 31.02 32.00 15.65
N ALA A 70 31.27 32.07 14.35
CA ALA A 70 30.48 31.32 13.37
C ALA A 70 31.12 29.95 13.14
N VAL A 71 30.29 28.90 13.14
CA VAL A 71 30.71 27.54 12.84
C VAL A 71 29.89 27.03 11.67
N SER A 72 30.59 26.52 10.65
CA SER A 72 30.00 25.78 9.54
C SER A 72 30.64 24.40 9.50
N ILE A 73 29.81 23.38 9.36
CA ILE A 73 30.22 21.98 9.22
C ILE A 73 29.58 21.48 7.93
N SER A 74 30.37 20.92 7.04
CA SER A 74 29.90 20.37 5.76
C SER A 74 30.51 19.01 5.52
N LEU A 75 29.70 18.07 5.03
CA LEU A 75 30.19 16.76 4.63
C LEU A 75 31.04 16.91 3.35
N VAL A 76 32.25 16.36 3.39
CA VAL A 76 33.16 16.31 2.24
C VAL A 76 33.31 14.86 1.83
N ASP A 77 32.91 14.58 0.59
CA ASP A 77 33.07 13.25 0.00
C ASP A 77 34.51 13.10 -0.50
N ALA A 78 35.32 12.38 0.26
CA ALA A 78 36.75 12.16 -0.01
C ALA A 78 37.04 10.69 -0.37
N GLY A 79 36.11 10.02 -1.07
CA GLY A 79 36.28 8.64 -1.55
C GLY A 79 35.67 7.61 -0.61
N ALA A 80 36.45 6.64 -0.12
CA ALA A 80 35.94 5.46 0.59
C ALA A 80 35.38 5.73 2.01
N GLU A 81 35.64 6.90 2.60
CA GLU A 81 35.16 7.28 3.94
C GLU A 81 34.65 8.73 3.99
N PRO A 82 33.42 8.97 4.45
CA PRO A 82 32.88 10.33 4.59
C PRO A 82 33.59 11.09 5.71
N ARG A 83 33.84 12.39 5.51
CA ARG A 83 34.49 13.28 6.49
C ARG A 83 33.71 14.58 6.62
N ALA A 84 33.84 15.26 7.76
CA ALA A 84 33.27 16.60 7.94
C ALA A 84 34.37 17.65 7.91
N GLU A 85 34.24 18.66 7.07
CA GLU A 85 35.02 19.88 7.17
C GLU A 85 34.33 20.85 8.12
N VAL A 86 35.05 21.31 9.14
CA VAL A 86 34.60 22.30 10.12
C VAL A 86 35.37 23.59 9.88
N THR A 87 34.65 24.68 9.62
CA THR A 87 35.22 26.02 9.48
C THR A 87 34.72 26.93 10.61
N ILE A 88 35.65 27.55 11.32
CA ILE A 88 35.35 28.49 12.40
C ILE A 88 35.81 29.90 11.98
N THR A 89 34.90 30.86 12.08
CA THR A 89 35.14 32.25 11.66
C THR A 89 34.97 33.22 12.84
N LYS A 90 35.90 34.17 12.97
CA LYS A 90 35.87 35.27 13.96
C LYS A 90 35.27 36.54 13.38
N ASP A 91 34.94 37.48 14.27
CA ASP A 91 34.49 38.84 13.94
C ASP A 91 33.31 38.91 12.96
N VAL A 92 32.44 37.90 13.02
CA VAL A 92 31.26 37.83 12.17
C VAL A 92 30.16 38.68 12.77
N GLU A 93 29.69 39.68 12.02
CA GLU A 93 28.49 40.43 12.40
C GLU A 93 27.32 39.49 12.62
N LEU A 94 26.57 39.73 13.71
CA LEU A 94 25.37 38.98 14.00
C LEU A 94 24.32 39.25 12.91
N LEU A 95 23.86 38.18 12.26
CA LEU A 95 22.84 38.26 11.22
C LEU A 95 21.65 39.08 11.71
N TRP A 96 21.14 39.97 10.85
CA TRP A 96 20.00 40.86 11.14
C TRP A 96 20.21 41.86 12.29
N GLY A 97 21.48 42.10 12.69
CA GLY A 97 21.79 43.01 13.79
C GLY A 97 21.26 42.52 15.14
N LEU A 98 21.10 41.20 15.30
CA LEU A 98 20.74 40.60 16.58
C LEU A 98 21.82 40.89 17.63
N THR A 99 21.42 41.11 18.87
CA THR A 99 22.34 41.15 20.02
C THR A 99 22.61 39.74 20.52
N ALA A 100 23.69 39.55 21.29
CA ALA A 100 24.00 38.24 21.91
C ALA A 100 22.80 37.69 22.71
N ARG A 101 22.06 38.56 23.41
CA ARG A 101 20.87 38.16 24.18
C ARG A 101 19.69 37.76 23.29
N GLU A 102 19.50 38.43 22.16
CA GLU A 102 18.47 38.06 21.19
C GLU A 102 18.81 36.75 20.47
N VAL A 103 20.10 36.44 20.31
CA VAL A 103 20.57 35.11 19.87
C VAL A 103 20.24 34.03 20.89
N ASP A 104 20.37 34.29 22.20
CA ASP A 104 19.87 33.37 23.24
C ASP A 104 18.38 33.09 23.04
N VAL A 105 17.59 34.16 22.90
CA VAL A 105 16.12 34.05 22.80
C VAL A 105 15.70 33.34 21.52
N VAL A 106 16.28 33.65 20.37
CA VAL A 106 15.93 32.99 19.10
C VAL A 106 16.36 31.51 19.10
N THR A 107 17.45 31.17 19.79
CA THR A 107 17.86 29.77 19.99
C THR A 107 16.80 29.00 20.77
N LEU A 108 16.31 29.57 21.88
CA LEU A 108 15.29 28.91 22.69
C LEU A 108 13.91 28.87 22.01
N LEU A 109 13.57 29.90 21.23
CA LEU A 109 12.39 29.90 20.36
C LEU A 109 12.43 28.78 19.31
N ALA A 110 13.60 28.53 18.71
CA ALA A 110 13.79 27.48 17.73
C ALA A 110 13.59 26.07 18.32
N GLY A 111 13.85 25.89 19.62
CA GLY A 111 13.50 24.67 20.36
C GLY A 111 12.06 24.61 20.86
N GLY A 112 11.20 25.54 20.47
CA GLY A 112 9.77 25.50 20.78
C GLY A 112 9.36 26.02 22.17
N LEU A 113 10.29 26.52 22.99
CA LEU A 113 10.01 26.94 24.37
C LEU A 113 9.01 28.10 24.45
N THR A 114 8.16 28.12 25.48
CA THR A 114 7.27 29.25 25.74
C THR A 114 8.03 30.44 26.33
N ASN A 115 7.43 31.65 26.32
CA ASN A 115 8.06 32.82 26.94
C ASN A 115 8.34 32.60 28.44
N GLN A 116 7.53 31.78 29.11
CA GLN A 116 7.75 31.41 30.50
C GLN A 116 8.99 30.52 30.63
N ASP A 117 9.09 29.46 29.83
CA ASP A 117 10.26 28.56 29.85
C ASP A 117 11.56 29.30 29.51
N ILE A 118 11.51 30.21 28.52
CA ILE A 118 12.64 31.05 28.15
C ILE A 118 13.02 31.99 29.29
N ALA A 119 12.04 32.55 30.00
CA ALA A 119 12.27 33.44 31.13
C ALA A 119 12.99 32.71 32.26
N ASP A 120 12.50 31.52 32.62
CA ASP A 120 13.08 30.68 33.66
C ASP A 120 14.52 30.29 33.30
N ARG A 121 14.75 29.91 32.04
CA ARG A 121 16.06 29.44 31.56
C ARG A 121 17.10 30.54 31.41
N LEU A 122 16.66 31.77 31.12
CA LEU A 122 17.52 32.94 30.97
C LEU A 122 17.59 33.79 32.24
N TRP A 123 16.90 33.40 33.32
CA TRP A 123 16.78 34.17 34.56
C TRP A 123 16.23 35.59 34.31
N LEU A 124 15.16 35.68 33.52
CA LEU A 124 14.46 36.91 33.14
C LEU A 124 13.00 36.88 33.60
N SER A 125 12.30 38.01 33.49
CA SER A 125 10.84 38.02 33.59
C SER A 125 10.19 37.62 32.25
N PRO A 126 9.00 36.97 32.23
CA PRO A 126 8.26 36.68 31.00
C PRO A 126 7.97 37.93 30.15
N ARG A 127 7.78 39.09 30.80
CA ARG A 127 7.61 40.38 30.13
C ARG A 127 8.89 40.82 29.39
N THR A 128 10.06 40.63 30.01
CA THR A 128 11.35 40.91 29.40
C THR A 128 11.58 40.01 28.19
N VAL A 129 11.24 38.71 28.30
CA VAL A 129 11.32 37.77 27.16
C VAL A 129 10.41 38.21 26.03
N THR A 130 9.16 38.55 26.32
CA THR A 130 8.21 39.05 25.31
C THR A 130 8.79 40.22 24.53
N THR A 131 9.43 41.17 25.23
CA THR A 131 10.12 42.31 24.61
C THR A 131 11.26 41.88 23.68
N HIS A 132 12.03 40.86 24.08
CA HIS A 132 13.09 40.31 23.22
C HIS A 132 12.52 39.58 22.00
N VAL A 133 11.44 38.81 22.16
CA VAL A 133 10.75 38.14 21.05
C VAL A 133 10.26 39.17 20.04
N ASP A 134 9.60 40.24 20.48
CA ASP A 134 9.10 41.30 19.59
C ASP A 134 10.24 41.97 18.80
N ARG A 135 11.37 42.23 19.45
CA ARG A 135 12.57 42.78 18.80
C ARG A 135 13.18 41.80 17.79
N VAL A 136 13.23 40.51 18.13
CA VAL A 136 13.69 39.45 17.22
C VAL A 136 12.79 39.38 15.99
N LEU A 137 11.47 39.34 16.18
CA LEU A 137 10.49 39.33 15.08
C LEU A 137 10.67 40.55 14.16
N ALA A 138 10.82 41.74 14.74
CA ALA A 138 11.05 42.98 14.01
C ALA A 138 12.36 42.97 13.21
N LYS A 139 13.47 42.55 13.84
CA LYS A 139 14.80 42.48 13.19
C LYS A 139 14.84 41.44 12.07
N LEU A 140 14.16 40.31 12.25
CA LEU A 140 14.05 39.25 11.25
C LEU A 140 13.01 39.56 10.16
N GLY A 141 12.19 40.60 10.33
CA GLY A 141 11.14 40.98 9.39
C GLY A 141 9.98 39.98 9.30
N VAL A 142 9.74 39.20 10.35
CA VAL A 142 8.74 38.13 10.37
C VAL A 142 7.61 38.43 11.36
N LYS A 143 6.42 37.89 11.09
CA LYS A 143 5.19 38.20 11.86
C LYS A 143 4.84 37.17 12.93
N SER A 144 5.55 36.04 13.00
CA SER A 144 5.24 34.97 13.94
C SER A 144 6.49 34.33 14.52
N ARG A 145 6.36 33.82 15.74
CA ARG A 145 7.42 33.07 16.43
C ARG A 145 7.89 31.86 15.64
N THR A 146 6.97 31.15 14.98
CA THR A 146 7.29 29.97 14.16
C THR A 146 8.10 30.37 12.92
N ALA A 147 7.76 31.50 12.29
CA ALA A 147 8.55 32.02 11.18
C ALA A 147 9.95 32.46 11.63
N ALA A 148 10.09 33.05 12.81
CA ALA A 148 11.41 33.36 13.38
C ALA A 148 12.22 32.11 13.70
N ALA A 149 11.60 31.09 14.29
CA ALA A 149 12.24 29.80 14.58
C ALA A 149 12.74 29.12 13.30
N THR A 150 11.90 29.06 12.26
CA THR A 150 12.26 28.48 10.95
C THR A 150 13.43 29.23 10.32
N LYS A 151 13.33 30.56 10.24
CA LYS A 151 14.39 31.40 9.67
C LYS A 151 15.71 31.30 10.45
N ALA A 152 15.64 31.17 11.78
CA ALA A 152 16.83 31.00 12.62
C ALA A 152 17.52 29.65 12.40
N LEU A 153 16.78 28.59 12.11
CA LEU A 153 17.34 27.28 11.75
C LEU A 153 17.95 27.31 10.35
N ASP A 154 17.21 27.83 9.36
CA ASP A 154 17.64 27.88 7.95
C ASP A 154 18.93 28.71 7.75
N GLU A 155 19.08 29.80 8.49
CA GLU A 155 20.22 30.71 8.36
C GLU A 155 21.31 30.48 9.43
N GLY A 156 21.19 29.43 10.25
CA GLY A 156 22.19 29.06 11.25
C GLY A 156 22.41 30.12 12.34
N MET A 157 21.34 30.78 12.78
CA MET A 157 21.38 31.83 13.80
C MET A 157 21.36 31.29 15.23
N THR A 158 21.01 30.01 15.41
CA THR A 158 20.99 29.36 16.72
C THR A 158 22.40 29.25 17.27
N ARG A 159 22.53 29.29 18.60
CA ARG A 159 23.84 29.18 19.26
C ARG A 159 24.00 27.91 20.09
N LEU A 160 25.25 27.50 20.19
CA LEU A 160 25.76 26.50 21.11
C LEU A 160 26.88 27.10 21.99
N PRO A 161 27.05 26.63 23.23
CA PRO A 161 26.13 25.77 23.98
C PRO A 161 24.73 26.41 24.12
N VAL A 162 23.67 25.59 24.25
CA VAL A 162 22.30 26.10 24.37
C VAL A 162 22.16 26.88 25.69
N PRO A 163 21.56 28.09 25.69
CA PRO A 163 21.35 28.85 26.91
C PRO A 163 20.59 28.05 27.98
N GLY A 164 21.15 27.93 29.17
CA GLY A 164 20.53 27.23 30.31
C GLY A 164 20.39 25.70 30.14
N GLY A 165 21.14 25.08 29.22
CA GLY A 165 21.24 23.62 29.07
C GLY A 165 20.53 23.09 27.82
N THR A 166 20.57 21.77 27.61
CA THR A 166 20.02 21.09 26.43
C THR A 166 18.66 20.41 26.65
N ASP A 167 18.17 20.36 27.89
CA ASP A 167 16.87 19.74 28.22
C ASP A 167 15.73 20.39 27.42
N GLY A 168 14.96 19.57 26.71
CA GLY A 168 13.86 20.00 25.82
C GLY A 168 14.28 20.29 24.38
N PHE A 169 15.57 20.18 24.03
CA PHE A 169 16.10 20.44 22.69
C PHE A 169 16.53 19.16 21.96
N GLU A 170 16.10 17.98 22.42
CA GLU A 170 16.50 16.67 21.92
C GLU A 170 16.05 16.41 20.47
N HIS A 171 15.13 17.22 19.96
CA HIS A 171 14.64 17.17 18.59
C HIS A 171 15.51 17.99 17.61
N LEU A 172 16.34 18.92 18.10
CA LEU A 172 17.25 19.69 17.24
C LEU A 172 18.46 18.84 16.85
N ALA A 173 18.72 18.74 15.55
CA ALA A 173 19.82 17.95 14.99
C ALA A 173 21.18 18.30 15.61
N LEU A 174 21.44 19.59 15.86
CA LEU A 174 22.67 20.09 16.48
C LEU A 174 22.88 19.60 17.92
N VAL A 175 21.82 19.48 18.71
CA VAL A 175 21.89 19.01 20.11
C VAL A 175 22.00 17.49 20.16
N ARG A 176 21.34 16.78 19.24
CA ARG A 176 21.54 15.33 19.07
C ARG A 176 22.98 14.98 18.67
N ALA A 177 23.59 15.82 17.85
CA ALA A 177 24.96 15.64 17.40
C ALA A 177 25.99 15.89 18.52
N SER A 178 25.70 16.78 19.49
CA SER A 178 26.63 17.15 20.58
C SER A 178 26.57 16.26 21.84
N ALA A 179 25.74 15.22 21.87
CA ALA A 179 25.38 14.51 23.11
C ALA A 179 26.31 13.31 23.46
N THR A 180 27.61 13.38 23.15
CA THR A 180 28.52 12.22 23.18
C THR A 180 29.70 12.33 24.16
N ALA A 181 29.45 12.62 25.44
CA ALA A 181 30.42 12.36 26.52
C ALA A 181 29.99 11.16 27.40
N PRO A 182 30.90 10.24 27.79
CA PRO A 182 30.56 8.98 28.41
C PRO A 182 30.29 9.18 29.91
N VAL A 183 29.05 9.51 30.27
CA VAL A 183 28.60 9.29 31.64
C VAL A 183 28.55 7.78 31.84
N LYS A 184 29.35 7.25 32.77
CA LYS A 184 29.17 5.92 33.38
C LYS A 184 27.84 5.88 34.14
N ARG A 185 26.73 6.03 33.43
CA ARG A 185 25.46 5.43 33.83
C ARG A 185 25.57 3.97 33.42
N LEU A 186 25.12 3.07 34.26
CA LEU A 186 24.52 1.83 33.77
C LEU A 186 23.29 2.25 32.95
N VAL A 187 23.52 2.70 31.72
CA VAL A 187 22.51 2.71 30.68
C VAL A 187 22.42 1.24 30.29
N PRO A 188 21.31 0.52 30.58
CA PRO A 188 21.13 -0.78 29.96
C PRO A 188 21.32 -0.51 28.47
N ALA A 189 22.29 -1.20 27.84
CA ALA A 189 22.72 -0.95 26.46
C ALA A 189 21.52 -0.42 25.68
N SER A 190 21.58 0.81 25.16
CA SER A 190 20.47 1.33 24.36
C SER A 190 20.31 0.32 23.25
N ARG A 191 19.36 -0.60 23.42
CA ARG A 191 19.00 -1.57 22.41
C ARG A 191 18.68 -0.63 21.26
N ARG A 192 19.47 -0.66 20.18
CA ARG A 192 18.89 -0.38 18.88
C ARG A 192 17.64 -1.22 18.91
N ILE A 193 16.47 -0.60 19.08
CA ILE A 193 15.22 -1.30 18.95
C ILE A 193 15.22 -1.59 17.46
N ARG A 194 15.81 -2.73 17.07
CA ARG A 194 15.55 -3.33 15.78
C ARG A 194 14.08 -3.66 15.86
N LEU A 195 13.28 -2.72 15.38
CA LEU A 195 11.87 -2.93 15.19
C LEU A 195 11.79 -4.13 14.26
N GLN A 196 11.38 -5.26 14.82
CA GLN A 196 11.28 -6.49 14.05
C GLN A 196 10.37 -6.22 12.86
N PRO A 197 10.75 -6.69 11.66
CA PRO A 197 9.88 -6.59 10.49
C PRO A 197 8.49 -7.14 10.79
N LEU A 198 7.49 -6.58 10.12
CA LEU A 198 6.17 -7.20 10.05
C LEU A 198 6.17 -8.20 8.90
N VAL A 199 5.76 -9.43 9.15
CA VAL A 199 5.81 -10.49 8.15
C VAL A 199 4.39 -10.82 7.68
N ILE A 200 4.15 -10.69 6.38
CA ILE A 200 2.93 -11.20 5.74
C ILE A 200 3.23 -12.62 5.28
N GLY A 201 2.50 -13.60 5.81
CA GLY A 201 2.43 -14.95 5.28
C GLY A 201 1.49 -15.02 4.09
N SER A 202 1.91 -15.61 2.98
CA SER A 202 1.10 -15.78 1.78
C SER A 202 1.09 -17.25 1.37
N ALA A 203 -0.06 -17.91 1.56
CA ALA A 203 -0.30 -19.26 1.09
C ALA A 203 -0.85 -19.18 -0.34
N VAL A 204 -0.03 -19.57 -1.32
CA VAL A 204 -0.29 -19.31 -2.75
C VAL A 204 0.14 -20.51 -3.61
N PRO A 205 -0.54 -20.77 -4.74
CA PRO A 205 -0.14 -21.81 -5.67
C PRO A 205 1.06 -21.36 -6.52
N ILE A 206 2.28 -21.60 -6.04
CA ILE A 206 3.51 -21.38 -6.83
C ILE A 206 3.62 -22.47 -7.89
N THR A 207 3.17 -23.68 -7.56
CA THR A 207 3.10 -24.82 -8.48
C THR A 207 1.65 -25.27 -8.73
N GLY A 208 1.49 -26.24 -9.63
CA GLY A 208 0.19 -26.85 -9.92
C GLY A 208 -0.68 -26.05 -10.88
N ILE A 209 -1.97 -26.41 -10.90
CA ILE A 209 -2.95 -25.96 -11.91
C ILE A 209 -3.28 -24.46 -11.85
N ALA A 210 -3.01 -23.81 -10.70
CA ALA A 210 -3.31 -22.40 -10.46
C ALA A 210 -2.05 -21.52 -10.43
N ARG A 211 -0.91 -22.01 -10.97
CA ARG A 211 0.38 -21.29 -10.91
C ARG A 211 0.33 -19.86 -11.46
N ALA A 212 -0.45 -19.62 -12.52
CA ALA A 212 -0.58 -18.29 -13.14
C ALA A 212 -1.20 -17.28 -12.16
N ASP A 213 -2.15 -17.73 -11.35
CA ASP A 213 -2.79 -16.89 -10.34
C ASP A 213 -1.86 -16.66 -9.17
N GLY A 214 -1.10 -17.69 -8.74
CA GLY A 214 -0.09 -17.54 -7.71
C GLY A 214 1.00 -16.55 -8.09
N GLU A 215 1.43 -16.54 -9.35
CA GLU A 215 2.40 -15.58 -9.87
C GLU A 215 1.87 -14.13 -9.80
N GLU A 216 0.62 -13.90 -10.21
CA GLU A 216 -0.07 -12.62 -10.06
C GLU A 216 -0.18 -12.19 -8.60
N MET A 217 -0.53 -13.12 -7.69
CA MET A 217 -0.66 -12.86 -6.26
C MET A 217 0.67 -12.45 -5.62
N VAL A 218 1.75 -13.18 -5.92
CA VAL A 218 3.10 -12.88 -5.40
C VAL A 218 3.56 -11.52 -5.90
N ARG A 219 3.48 -11.27 -7.22
CA ARG A 219 3.90 -9.99 -7.80
C ARG A 219 3.10 -8.80 -7.28
N GLY A 220 1.78 -8.95 -7.13
CA GLY A 220 0.93 -7.90 -6.53
C GLY A 220 1.36 -7.55 -5.10
N THR A 221 1.64 -8.58 -4.31
CA THR A 221 2.11 -8.45 -2.91
C THR A 221 3.49 -7.81 -2.84
N GLU A 222 4.44 -8.28 -3.65
CA GLU A 222 5.81 -7.75 -3.71
C GLU A 222 5.85 -6.28 -4.14
N LEU A 223 5.04 -5.88 -5.12
CA LEU A 223 4.94 -4.48 -5.53
C LEU A 223 4.45 -3.60 -4.39
N ALA A 224 3.40 -4.02 -3.67
CA ALA A 224 2.91 -3.28 -2.50
C ALA A 224 3.98 -3.16 -1.42
N LEU A 225 4.68 -4.26 -1.09
CA LEU A 225 5.77 -4.27 -0.12
C LEU A 225 6.92 -3.34 -0.51
N ALA A 226 7.31 -3.33 -1.79
CA ALA A 226 8.35 -2.43 -2.29
C ALA A 226 7.95 -0.96 -2.11
N GLU A 227 6.70 -0.60 -2.44
CA GLU A 227 6.18 0.76 -2.28
C GLU A 227 6.05 1.19 -0.81
N ILE A 228 5.57 0.29 0.05
CA ILE A 228 5.49 0.52 1.51
C ILE A 228 6.88 0.74 2.10
N ASN A 229 7.83 -0.15 1.79
CA ASN A 229 9.18 -0.09 2.35
C ASN A 229 9.97 1.11 1.83
N ALA A 230 9.78 1.51 0.57
CA ALA A 230 10.39 2.72 0.00
C ALA A 230 9.94 4.00 0.73
N ARG A 231 8.78 3.98 1.42
CA ARG A 231 8.26 5.09 2.22
C ARG A 231 8.61 4.99 3.71
N GLY A 232 9.54 4.10 4.08
CA GLY A 232 9.97 3.89 5.47
C GLY A 232 9.24 2.76 6.20
N GLY A 233 8.43 1.97 5.48
CA GLY A 233 7.70 0.84 6.05
C GLY A 233 6.49 1.27 6.89
N VAL A 234 6.07 0.41 7.81
CA VAL A 234 4.92 0.66 8.70
C VAL A 234 5.41 0.97 10.11
N CYS A 235 5.16 2.18 10.60
CA CYS A 235 5.66 2.63 11.90
C CYS A 235 7.17 2.38 12.07
N GLY A 236 7.95 2.62 11.01
CA GLY A 236 9.40 2.39 10.94
C GLY A 236 9.82 0.91 10.83
N ARG A 237 8.89 -0.04 10.68
CA ARG A 237 9.17 -1.46 10.42
C ARG A 237 9.14 -1.74 8.93
N ARG A 238 10.16 -2.42 8.44
CA ARG A 238 10.08 -3.09 7.15
C ARG A 238 8.93 -4.10 7.18
N VAL A 239 8.23 -4.24 6.06
CA VAL A 239 7.28 -5.34 5.84
C VAL A 239 7.93 -6.36 4.91
N GLU A 240 7.84 -7.63 5.28
CA GLU A 240 8.47 -8.76 4.57
C GLU A 240 7.42 -9.79 4.15
N LEU A 241 7.75 -10.56 3.11
CA LEU A 241 6.90 -11.63 2.59
C LEU A 241 7.46 -12.99 2.99
N ALA A 242 6.60 -13.82 3.53
CA ALA A 242 6.81 -15.25 3.74
C ALA A 242 5.83 -16.01 2.85
N THR A 243 6.31 -16.76 1.86
CA THR A 243 5.44 -17.59 1.01
C THR A 243 5.43 -19.04 1.47
N ALA A 244 4.29 -19.71 1.32
CA ALA A 244 4.14 -21.16 1.36
C ALA A 244 3.43 -21.62 0.08
N ASP A 245 4.02 -22.59 -0.61
CA ASP A 245 3.41 -23.19 -1.81
C ASP A 245 2.27 -24.14 -1.40
N VAL A 246 1.12 -23.99 -2.05
CA VAL A 246 -0.09 -24.76 -1.74
C VAL A 246 -0.73 -25.27 -3.02
N ASP A 247 -0.93 -26.59 -3.09
CA ASP A 247 -1.88 -27.17 -4.03
C ASP A 247 -3.31 -26.85 -3.56
N ILE A 248 -3.96 -25.93 -4.29
CA ILE A 248 -5.28 -25.37 -3.94
C ILE A 248 -6.42 -26.40 -3.93
N VAL A 249 -6.23 -27.61 -4.47
CA VAL A 249 -7.22 -28.69 -4.45
C VAL A 249 -6.91 -29.80 -3.44
N SER A 250 -5.76 -29.73 -2.77
CA SER A 250 -5.32 -30.72 -1.78
C SER A 250 -5.52 -30.19 -0.36
N GLU A 251 -6.42 -30.82 0.40
CA GLU A 251 -6.68 -30.51 1.82
C GLU A 251 -5.38 -30.53 2.65
N ASP A 252 -4.61 -31.63 2.56
CA ASP A 252 -3.32 -31.80 3.24
C ASP A 252 -2.31 -30.69 2.88
N SER A 253 -2.24 -30.31 1.60
CA SER A 253 -1.32 -29.24 1.16
C SER A 253 -1.72 -27.88 1.72
N ILE A 254 -3.03 -27.59 1.78
CA ILE A 254 -3.57 -26.35 2.33
C ILE A 254 -3.27 -26.29 3.83
N GLU A 255 -3.58 -27.34 4.58
CA GLU A 255 -3.33 -27.41 6.02
C GLU A 255 -1.84 -27.21 6.31
N LYS A 256 -0.97 -27.96 5.62
CA LYS A 256 0.48 -27.87 5.78
C LYS A 256 1.02 -26.48 5.48
N GLY A 257 0.59 -25.86 4.39
CA GLY A 257 1.05 -24.51 4.01
C GLY A 257 0.62 -23.46 5.02
N MET A 258 -0.61 -23.54 5.53
CA MET A 258 -1.12 -22.64 6.57
C MET A 258 -0.38 -22.83 7.90
N LEU A 259 -0.13 -24.09 8.31
CA LEU A 259 0.64 -24.42 9.51
C LEU A 259 2.11 -23.99 9.40
N GLU A 260 2.71 -24.09 8.22
CA GLU A 260 4.06 -23.60 7.97
C GLU A 260 4.16 -22.09 8.23
N LEU A 261 3.23 -21.30 7.69
CA LEU A 261 3.18 -19.86 7.92
C LEU A 261 2.94 -19.53 9.40
N ALA A 262 2.01 -20.23 10.05
CA ALA A 262 1.77 -20.08 11.49
C ALA A 262 3.02 -20.39 12.32
N GLY A 263 3.72 -21.49 12.01
CA GLY A 263 4.96 -21.91 12.68
C GLY A 263 6.12 -20.93 12.48
N ARG A 264 6.10 -20.16 11.39
CA ARG A 264 7.06 -19.07 11.13
C ARG A 264 6.76 -17.79 11.91
N GLY A 265 5.63 -17.70 12.61
CA GLY A 265 5.30 -16.55 13.44
C GLY A 265 4.93 -15.30 12.62
N VAL A 266 4.25 -15.47 11.48
CA VAL A 266 3.85 -14.33 10.62
C VAL A 266 2.81 -13.43 11.29
N ASP A 267 2.86 -12.13 11.01
CA ASP A 267 2.00 -11.13 11.66
C ASP A 267 0.60 -11.03 11.04
N ALA A 268 0.43 -11.55 9.83
CA ALA A 268 -0.85 -11.76 9.17
C ALA A 268 -0.70 -12.88 8.13
N ILE A 269 -1.79 -13.62 7.86
CA ILE A 269 -1.85 -14.60 6.79
C ILE A 269 -2.69 -14.04 5.65
N THR A 270 -2.34 -14.41 4.42
CA THR A 270 -3.07 -14.08 3.22
C THR A 270 -3.13 -15.27 2.27
N SER A 271 -4.20 -15.39 1.49
CA SER A 271 -4.30 -16.38 0.42
C SER A 271 -5.26 -15.95 -0.69
N GLY A 272 -5.19 -16.60 -1.84
CA GLY A 272 -6.21 -16.46 -2.89
C GLY A 272 -7.50 -17.16 -2.49
N TYR A 273 -7.64 -18.39 -2.96
CA TYR A 273 -8.80 -19.25 -2.80
C TYR A 273 -8.34 -20.71 -2.68
N PHE A 274 -9.11 -21.54 -1.99
CA PHE A 274 -8.84 -22.96 -1.83
C PHE A 274 -10.12 -23.79 -2.02
N ALA A 275 -9.98 -25.05 -2.45
CA ALA A 275 -11.09 -25.99 -2.49
C ALA A 275 -11.56 -26.39 -1.08
N TRP A 276 -10.65 -26.37 -0.10
CA TRP A 276 -10.87 -26.68 1.31
C TRP A 276 -10.63 -25.44 2.17
N GLN A 277 -11.35 -24.36 1.86
CA GLN A 277 -11.15 -23.04 2.46
C GLN A 277 -11.46 -23.02 3.97
N GLU A 278 -12.34 -23.91 4.43
CA GLU A 278 -12.66 -24.15 5.83
C GLU A 278 -11.45 -24.62 6.64
N VAL A 279 -10.55 -25.43 6.05
CA VAL A 279 -9.33 -25.88 6.72
C VAL A 279 -8.39 -24.69 6.97
N ALA A 280 -8.25 -23.80 5.98
CA ALA A 280 -7.49 -22.57 6.17
C ALA A 280 -8.14 -21.66 7.24
N HIS A 281 -9.48 -21.61 7.32
CA HIS A 281 -10.17 -20.89 8.40
C HIS A 281 -9.87 -21.47 9.78
N GLU A 282 -9.87 -22.79 9.93
CA GLU A 282 -9.57 -23.45 11.20
C GLU A 282 -8.14 -23.19 11.66
N VAL A 283 -7.16 -23.38 10.76
CA VAL A 283 -5.74 -23.12 11.09
C VAL A 283 -5.52 -21.64 11.44
N ALA A 284 -6.14 -20.72 10.68
CA ALA A 284 -6.03 -19.29 10.96
C ALA A 284 -6.70 -18.88 12.28
N ALA A 285 -7.85 -19.47 12.62
CA ALA A 285 -8.55 -19.22 13.87
C ALA A 285 -7.73 -19.70 15.09
N GLU A 286 -7.13 -20.90 15.00
CA GLU A 286 -6.25 -21.43 16.05
C GLU A 286 -4.97 -20.60 16.19
N TYR A 287 -4.37 -20.16 15.07
CA TYR A 287 -3.18 -19.33 15.09
C TYR A 287 -3.44 -17.91 15.62
N GLY A 288 -4.59 -17.33 15.24
CA GLY A 288 -5.08 -16.07 15.77
C GLY A 288 -4.51 -14.79 15.13
N ALA A 289 -3.57 -14.85 14.19
CA ALA A 289 -3.21 -13.66 13.41
C ALA A 289 -4.34 -13.26 12.43
N PRO A 290 -4.44 -11.98 12.00
CA PRO A 290 -5.39 -11.59 10.97
C PRO A 290 -5.19 -12.42 9.69
N TYR A 291 -6.27 -12.93 9.14
CA TYR A 291 -6.25 -13.71 7.89
C TYR A 291 -7.14 -13.06 6.83
N LEU A 292 -6.55 -12.62 5.72
CA LEU A 292 -7.28 -11.97 4.62
C LEU A 292 -7.21 -12.85 3.36
N HIS A 293 -8.36 -13.28 2.85
CA HIS A 293 -8.43 -14.17 1.67
C HIS A 293 -9.40 -13.66 0.61
N ALA A 294 -9.26 -14.15 -0.62
CA ALA A 294 -10.08 -13.80 -1.78
C ALA A 294 -10.87 -15.02 -2.29
N ALA A 295 -11.36 -15.86 -1.37
CA ALA A 295 -11.99 -17.13 -1.73
C ALA A 295 -13.33 -16.96 -2.46
N THR A 296 -13.99 -15.82 -2.25
CA THR A 296 -15.26 -15.50 -2.93
C THR A 296 -16.35 -16.49 -2.54
N LEU A 297 -16.42 -16.95 -1.30
CA LEU A 297 -17.35 -18.01 -0.86
C LEU A 297 -18.31 -17.50 0.19
N ASP A 298 -19.61 -17.52 -0.11
CA ASP A 298 -20.63 -17.13 0.86
C ASP A 298 -20.61 -18.00 2.13
N ALA A 299 -20.32 -19.30 1.99
CA ALA A 299 -20.19 -20.19 3.14
C ALA A 299 -19.13 -19.74 4.16
N MET A 300 -18.06 -19.08 3.70
CA MET A 300 -17.02 -18.52 4.59
C MET A 300 -17.50 -17.25 5.27
N VAL A 301 -18.25 -16.40 4.56
CA VAL A 301 -18.93 -15.23 5.14
C VAL A 301 -19.88 -15.67 6.24
N GLN A 302 -20.74 -16.66 5.96
CA GLN A 302 -21.64 -17.26 6.93
C GLN A 302 -20.88 -17.83 8.12
N ARG A 303 -19.77 -18.55 7.91
CA ARG A 303 -18.98 -19.10 9.02
C ARG A 303 -18.54 -18.03 10.01
N VAL A 304 -18.07 -16.88 9.51
CA VAL A 304 -17.69 -15.72 10.35
C VAL A 304 -18.90 -15.11 11.05
N GLU A 305 -20.06 -15.01 10.37
CA GLU A 305 -21.29 -14.49 10.99
C GLU A 305 -21.83 -15.36 12.11
N HIS A 306 -21.73 -16.69 11.97
CA HIS A 306 -22.24 -17.65 12.94
C HIS A 306 -21.37 -17.77 14.19
N ASP A 307 -20.05 -17.66 14.06
CA ASP A 307 -19.12 -17.68 15.20
C ASP A 307 -18.04 -16.59 15.09
N PRO A 308 -18.42 -15.32 15.30
CA PRO A 308 -17.48 -14.21 15.27
C PRO A 308 -16.47 -14.26 16.42
N SER A 309 -16.73 -15.06 17.46
CA SER A 309 -15.79 -15.22 18.59
C SER A 309 -14.54 -16.01 18.17
N ARG A 310 -14.72 -17.04 17.34
CA ARG A 310 -13.64 -17.87 16.79
C ARG A 310 -13.04 -17.26 15.53
N TYR A 311 -13.88 -16.78 14.60
CA TYR A 311 -13.44 -16.34 13.27
C TYR A 311 -13.35 -14.83 13.09
N GLY A 312 -13.53 -14.03 14.14
CA GLY A 312 -13.56 -12.56 14.08
C GLY A 312 -12.25 -11.88 13.65
N ARG A 313 -11.22 -12.64 13.27
CA ARG A 313 -9.97 -12.13 12.68
C ARG A 313 -9.77 -12.59 11.22
N ILE A 314 -10.79 -13.19 10.61
CA ILE A 314 -10.76 -13.71 9.24
C ILE A 314 -11.63 -12.83 8.34
N PHE A 315 -11.08 -12.39 7.22
CA PHE A 315 -11.69 -11.41 6.33
C PHE A 315 -11.68 -11.89 4.89
N GLN A 316 -12.82 -11.78 4.21
CA GLN A 316 -12.90 -12.00 2.78
C GLN A 316 -12.78 -10.66 2.05
N VAL A 317 -11.65 -10.41 1.40
CA VAL A 317 -11.36 -9.13 0.70
C VAL A 317 -12.04 -9.04 -0.67
N CYS A 318 -13.13 -9.76 -0.87
CA CYS A 318 -13.98 -9.73 -2.05
C CYS A 318 -15.43 -10.08 -1.69
N PRO A 319 -16.42 -9.67 -2.52
CA PRO A 319 -17.78 -10.12 -2.34
C PRO A 319 -17.94 -11.63 -2.52
N SER A 320 -19.04 -12.18 -2.00
CA SER A 320 -19.38 -13.60 -2.16
C SER A 320 -19.69 -13.97 -3.62
N ASP A 321 -19.48 -15.23 -3.96
CA ASP A 321 -19.86 -15.83 -5.25
C ASP A 321 -21.35 -15.70 -5.56
N THR A 322 -22.20 -15.57 -4.53
CA THR A 322 -23.65 -15.39 -4.64
C THR A 322 -24.10 -14.19 -5.47
N ASN A 323 -23.17 -13.30 -5.84
CA ASN A 323 -23.43 -12.17 -6.72
C ASN A 323 -23.31 -12.53 -8.22
N TYR A 324 -22.67 -13.64 -8.59
CA TYR A 324 -22.38 -13.97 -9.99
C TYR A 324 -23.62 -14.34 -10.82
N GLY A 325 -24.44 -15.26 -10.34
CA GLY A 325 -25.67 -15.68 -11.01
C GLY A 325 -26.66 -14.51 -11.18
N PRO A 326 -27.02 -13.80 -10.10
CA PRO A 326 -27.91 -12.64 -10.21
C PRO A 326 -27.34 -11.54 -11.11
N GLY A 327 -26.04 -11.24 -11.03
CA GLY A 327 -25.39 -10.24 -11.89
C GLY A 327 -25.41 -10.63 -13.38
N PHE A 328 -25.22 -11.91 -13.69
CA PHE A 328 -25.36 -12.44 -15.05
C PHE A 328 -26.77 -12.22 -15.61
N VAL A 329 -27.81 -12.58 -14.85
CA VAL A 329 -29.21 -12.38 -15.26
C VAL A 329 -29.53 -10.90 -15.42
N GLN A 330 -29.22 -10.08 -14.41
CA GLN A 330 -29.51 -8.65 -14.42
C GLN A 330 -28.84 -7.92 -15.59
N PHE A 331 -27.58 -8.26 -15.88
CA PHE A 331 -26.86 -7.65 -16.99
C PHE A 331 -27.52 -7.97 -18.34
N LEU A 332 -27.86 -9.25 -18.58
CA LEU A 332 -28.44 -9.70 -19.85
C LEU A 332 -29.88 -9.24 -20.05
N ALA A 333 -30.72 -9.32 -19.02
CA ALA A 333 -32.07 -8.76 -19.04
C ALA A 333 -32.01 -7.26 -19.35
N GLY A 334 -31.11 -6.52 -18.68
CA GLY A 334 -30.90 -5.11 -18.95
C GLY A 334 -30.42 -4.80 -20.38
N LEU A 335 -29.59 -5.65 -21.00
CA LEU A 335 -29.22 -5.50 -22.42
C LEU A 335 -30.44 -5.67 -23.33
N HIS A 336 -31.31 -6.64 -23.02
CA HIS A 336 -32.53 -6.90 -23.78
C HIS A 336 -33.53 -5.75 -23.68
N ASP A 337 -33.84 -5.29 -22.46
CA ASP A 337 -34.83 -4.24 -22.22
C ASP A 337 -34.43 -2.91 -22.87
N ARG A 338 -33.11 -2.62 -22.92
CA ARG A 338 -32.56 -1.45 -23.60
C ARG A 338 -32.44 -1.62 -25.12
N GLY A 339 -32.90 -2.74 -25.68
CA GLY A 339 -32.81 -3.04 -27.11
C GLY A 339 -31.38 -3.18 -27.64
N ARG A 340 -30.40 -3.43 -26.76
CA ARG A 340 -28.98 -3.58 -27.13
C ARG A 340 -28.63 -5.00 -27.57
N TRP A 341 -29.48 -5.96 -27.24
CA TRP A 341 -29.38 -7.35 -27.65
C TRP A 341 -30.78 -7.96 -27.75
N ASN A 342 -31.12 -8.60 -28.86
CA ASN A 342 -32.45 -9.17 -29.09
C ASN A 342 -32.35 -10.64 -29.52
N PRO A 343 -32.18 -11.58 -28.57
CA PRO A 343 -32.02 -12.98 -28.88
C PRO A 343 -33.33 -13.64 -29.36
N SER A 344 -33.18 -14.78 -30.04
CA SER A 344 -34.30 -15.61 -30.51
C SER A 344 -34.94 -16.47 -29.41
N SER A 345 -34.28 -16.62 -28.25
CA SER A 345 -34.80 -17.34 -27.09
C SER A 345 -34.64 -16.51 -25.81
N ARG A 346 -35.43 -16.83 -24.78
CA ARG A 346 -35.30 -16.28 -23.42
C ARG A 346 -34.78 -17.31 -22.42
N ARG A 347 -33.92 -18.21 -22.89
CA ARG A 347 -33.30 -19.25 -22.06
C ARG A 347 -31.86 -18.90 -21.77
N LEU A 348 -31.48 -18.97 -20.52
CA LEU A 348 -30.12 -18.78 -20.03
C LEU A 348 -29.64 -20.11 -19.45
N VAL A 349 -28.35 -20.38 -19.59
CA VAL A 349 -27.72 -21.57 -18.99
C VAL A 349 -26.54 -21.18 -18.13
N VAL A 350 -26.40 -21.81 -16.96
CA VAL A 350 -25.16 -21.83 -16.19
C VAL A 350 -24.50 -23.20 -16.30
N LEU A 351 -23.27 -23.23 -16.81
CA LEU A 351 -22.38 -24.39 -16.74
C LEU A 351 -21.60 -24.33 -15.42
N LEU A 352 -21.98 -25.15 -14.45
CA LEU A 352 -21.42 -25.13 -13.10
C LEU A 352 -20.49 -26.33 -12.86
N GLY A 353 -19.25 -26.05 -12.46
CA GLY A 353 -18.27 -27.08 -12.13
C GLY A 353 -18.49 -27.70 -10.76
N ALA A 354 -17.84 -28.85 -10.54
CA ALA A 354 -17.80 -29.53 -9.24
C ALA A 354 -16.86 -28.81 -8.23
N TRP A 355 -17.12 -27.55 -7.89
CA TRP A 355 -16.50 -26.88 -6.75
C TRP A 355 -17.42 -27.00 -5.55
N LYS A 356 -16.97 -27.68 -4.49
CA LYS A 356 -17.86 -28.19 -3.41
C LYS A 356 -18.66 -27.13 -2.66
N VAL A 357 -18.19 -25.88 -2.64
CA VAL A 357 -18.69 -24.86 -1.69
C VAL A 357 -19.32 -23.64 -2.41
N SER A 358 -19.25 -23.56 -3.74
CA SER A 358 -19.80 -22.43 -4.50
C SER A 358 -21.21 -22.74 -5.04
N ASN A 359 -22.14 -21.80 -4.86
CA ASN A 359 -23.50 -21.88 -5.43
C ASN A 359 -23.79 -20.75 -6.43
N LEU A 360 -22.89 -19.77 -6.60
CA LEU A 360 -23.07 -18.61 -7.49
C LEU A 360 -24.37 -17.80 -7.28
N GLY A 361 -25.13 -18.07 -6.22
CA GLY A 361 -26.44 -17.45 -5.98
C GLY A 361 -27.52 -17.93 -6.95
N LEU A 362 -27.45 -19.20 -7.39
CA LEU A 362 -28.33 -19.74 -8.41
C LEU A 362 -29.83 -19.67 -8.09
N ASP A 363 -30.23 -19.88 -6.83
CA ASP A 363 -31.64 -19.77 -6.44
C ASP A 363 -32.15 -18.34 -6.67
N ARG A 364 -31.38 -17.34 -6.21
CA ARG A 364 -31.71 -15.93 -6.43
C ARG A 364 -31.65 -15.54 -7.91
N ALA A 365 -30.72 -16.12 -8.66
CA ALA A 365 -30.60 -15.90 -10.10
C ALA A 365 -31.82 -16.44 -10.85
N ALA A 366 -32.32 -17.62 -10.48
CA ALA A 366 -33.51 -18.22 -11.07
C ALA A 366 -34.76 -17.38 -10.78
N GLU A 367 -34.96 -16.94 -9.53
CA GLU A 367 -36.05 -16.02 -9.16
C GLU A 367 -36.02 -14.73 -9.98
N LEU A 368 -34.82 -14.15 -10.14
CA LEU A 368 -34.64 -12.93 -10.93
C LEU A 368 -34.91 -13.18 -12.41
N ALA A 369 -34.46 -14.31 -12.95
CA ALA A 369 -34.69 -14.66 -14.35
C ALA A 369 -36.19 -14.78 -14.63
N GLU A 370 -36.93 -15.50 -13.78
CA GLU A 370 -38.38 -15.65 -13.91
C GLU A 370 -39.10 -14.29 -13.84
N ALA A 371 -38.71 -13.42 -12.91
CA ALA A 371 -39.30 -12.08 -12.76
C ALA A 371 -39.08 -11.20 -14.02
N GLU A 372 -37.95 -11.36 -14.71
CA GLU A 372 -37.61 -10.64 -15.94
C GLU A 372 -38.10 -11.38 -17.21
N GLY A 373 -38.83 -12.48 -17.07
CA GLY A 373 -39.40 -13.25 -18.19
C GLY A 373 -38.40 -14.17 -18.91
N TRP A 374 -37.34 -14.60 -18.23
CA TRP A 374 -36.32 -15.56 -18.68
C TRP A 374 -36.46 -16.89 -17.95
N SER A 375 -35.90 -17.97 -18.52
CA SER A 375 -35.64 -19.23 -17.80
C SER A 375 -34.14 -19.38 -17.56
N LEU A 376 -33.78 -20.00 -16.43
CA LEU A 376 -32.39 -20.30 -16.08
C LEU A 376 -32.23 -21.80 -15.84
N ASP A 377 -31.50 -22.47 -16.74
CA ASP A 377 -31.13 -23.87 -16.61
C ASP A 377 -29.71 -24.01 -16.05
N VAL A 378 -29.46 -25.05 -15.25
CA VAL A 378 -28.13 -25.32 -14.69
C VAL A 378 -27.65 -26.68 -15.16
N VAL A 379 -26.51 -26.68 -15.85
CA VAL A 379 -25.83 -27.89 -16.31
C VAL A 379 -24.60 -28.09 -15.42
N ARG A 380 -24.60 -29.17 -14.65
CA ARG A 380 -23.48 -29.51 -13.75
C ARG A 380 -22.43 -30.32 -14.48
N VAL A 381 -21.17 -29.99 -14.25
CA VAL A 381 -20.02 -30.51 -14.98
C VAL A 381 -18.98 -31.09 -14.02
N GLY A 382 -18.38 -32.21 -14.41
CA GLY A 382 -17.26 -32.82 -13.69
C GLY A 382 -15.99 -31.95 -13.72
N PRO A 383 -14.93 -32.37 -13.01
CA PRO A 383 -13.73 -31.56 -12.84
C PRO A 383 -12.80 -31.58 -14.05
N THR A 384 -13.00 -32.47 -15.03
CA THR A 384 -12.07 -32.66 -16.13
C THR A 384 -12.45 -31.82 -17.34
N THR A 385 -11.46 -31.36 -18.11
CA THR A 385 -11.69 -30.62 -19.38
C THR A 385 -12.62 -31.38 -20.33
N LYS A 386 -12.54 -32.71 -20.34
CA LYS A 386 -13.43 -33.56 -21.15
C LYS A 386 -14.89 -33.40 -20.74
N ASP A 387 -15.19 -33.38 -19.43
CA ASP A 387 -16.54 -33.18 -18.92
C ASP A 387 -17.12 -31.84 -19.41
N TRP A 388 -16.29 -30.79 -19.47
CA TRP A 388 -16.70 -29.47 -19.94
C TRP A 388 -17.01 -29.42 -21.44
N VAL A 389 -16.24 -30.13 -22.26
CA VAL A 389 -16.53 -30.26 -23.69
C VAL A 389 -17.82 -31.05 -23.91
N GLU A 390 -18.05 -32.12 -23.15
CA GLU A 390 -19.29 -32.90 -23.22
C GLU A 390 -20.52 -32.08 -22.79
N ALA A 391 -20.36 -31.23 -21.77
CA ALA A 391 -21.42 -30.33 -21.31
C ALA A 391 -21.89 -29.36 -22.41
N ALA A 392 -21.00 -28.89 -23.29
CA ALA A 392 -21.39 -28.04 -24.43
C ALA A 392 -22.43 -28.72 -25.35
N GLY A 393 -22.38 -30.05 -25.48
CA GLY A 393 -23.38 -30.83 -26.21
C GLY A 393 -24.76 -30.80 -25.55
N GLN A 394 -24.82 -30.85 -24.22
CA GLN A 394 -26.07 -30.72 -23.45
C GLN A 394 -26.65 -29.31 -23.58
N VAL A 395 -25.81 -28.28 -23.46
CA VAL A 395 -26.20 -26.87 -23.65
C VAL A 395 -26.84 -26.65 -25.02
N ARG A 396 -26.29 -27.26 -26.07
CA ARG A 396 -26.84 -27.18 -27.43
C ARG A 396 -28.29 -27.65 -27.52
N THR A 397 -28.68 -28.67 -26.75
CA THR A 397 -30.07 -29.18 -26.75
C THR A 397 -31.07 -28.21 -26.13
N ILE A 398 -30.61 -27.36 -25.20
CA ILE A 398 -31.43 -26.33 -24.55
C ILE A 398 -31.65 -25.13 -25.48
N ALA A 399 -30.69 -24.89 -26.39
CA ALA A 399 -30.63 -23.73 -27.30
C ALA A 399 -30.77 -22.38 -26.55
N PRO A 400 -29.84 -22.07 -25.61
CA PRO A 400 -29.90 -20.85 -24.85
C PRO A 400 -29.44 -19.63 -25.64
N ALA A 401 -29.98 -18.49 -25.25
CA ALA A 401 -29.55 -17.18 -25.73
C ALA A 401 -28.15 -16.82 -25.19
N ALA A 402 -27.85 -17.21 -23.96
CA ALA A 402 -26.55 -16.99 -23.35
C ALA A 402 -26.14 -18.11 -22.39
N VAL A 403 -24.84 -18.31 -22.26
CA VAL A 403 -24.23 -19.32 -21.38
C VAL A 403 -23.25 -18.64 -20.44
N LEU A 404 -23.45 -18.83 -19.13
CA LEU A 404 -22.49 -18.52 -18.08
C LEU A 404 -21.57 -19.74 -17.86
N ILE A 405 -20.27 -19.58 -18.09
CA ILE A 405 -19.24 -20.58 -17.79
C ILE A 405 -18.72 -20.32 -16.38
N GLY A 406 -19.18 -21.12 -15.41
CA GLY A 406 -18.74 -21.14 -14.02
C GLY A 406 -17.48 -21.97 -13.80
N HIS A 407 -16.49 -21.83 -14.69
CA HIS A 407 -15.18 -22.47 -14.61
C HIS A 407 -14.08 -21.41 -14.48
N TYR A 408 -13.12 -21.64 -13.59
CA TYR A 408 -12.14 -20.63 -13.20
C TYR A 408 -10.78 -20.81 -13.86
N PHE A 409 -10.44 -22.00 -14.35
CA PHE A 409 -9.14 -22.26 -14.96
C PHE A 409 -9.15 -21.97 -16.46
N VAL A 410 -8.05 -21.41 -16.95
CA VAL A 410 -7.92 -20.96 -18.34
C VAL A 410 -8.17 -22.10 -19.33
N ASP A 411 -7.48 -23.23 -19.18
CA ASP A 411 -7.52 -24.33 -20.16
C ASP A 411 -8.94 -24.92 -20.31
N GLY A 412 -9.63 -25.18 -19.20
CA GLY A 412 -10.99 -25.70 -19.21
C GLY A 412 -11.98 -24.70 -19.80
N THR A 413 -11.83 -23.41 -19.49
CA THR A 413 -12.69 -22.35 -20.02
C THR A 413 -12.48 -22.18 -21.53
N VAL A 414 -11.23 -22.13 -21.99
CA VAL A 414 -10.89 -22.01 -23.42
C VAL A 414 -11.41 -23.20 -24.22
N ALA A 415 -11.22 -24.42 -23.72
CA ALA A 415 -11.76 -25.63 -24.36
C ALA A 415 -13.28 -25.60 -24.48
N THR A 416 -13.97 -25.18 -23.41
CA THR A 416 -15.43 -25.03 -23.40
C THR A 416 -15.88 -24.00 -24.42
N ILE A 417 -15.25 -22.82 -24.46
CA ILE A 417 -15.61 -21.73 -25.38
C ILE A 417 -15.45 -22.19 -26.83
N ARG A 418 -14.36 -22.89 -27.16
CA ARG A 418 -14.16 -23.44 -28.52
C ARG A 418 -15.29 -24.39 -28.89
N ALA A 419 -15.64 -25.33 -28.00
CA ALA A 419 -16.74 -26.27 -28.23
C ALA A 419 -18.11 -25.57 -28.39
N LEU A 420 -18.39 -24.53 -27.60
CA LEU A 420 -19.62 -23.73 -27.72
C LEU A 420 -19.66 -22.98 -29.07
N LEU A 421 -18.59 -22.28 -29.44
CA LEU A 421 -18.53 -21.47 -30.67
C LEU A 421 -18.62 -22.31 -31.94
N GLU A 422 -18.07 -23.53 -31.93
CA GLU A 422 -18.18 -24.45 -33.08
C GLU A 422 -19.62 -24.92 -33.34
N ASN A 423 -20.48 -24.91 -32.32
CA ASN A 423 -21.78 -25.56 -32.38
C ASN A 423 -22.98 -24.61 -32.18
N MET A 424 -22.75 -23.39 -31.69
CA MET A 424 -23.80 -22.44 -31.29
C MET A 424 -23.41 -20.99 -31.64
N PRO A 425 -23.40 -20.62 -32.94
CA PRO A 425 -22.93 -19.30 -33.39
C PRO A 425 -23.85 -18.13 -32.98
N ASP A 426 -25.08 -18.37 -32.52
CA ASP A 426 -26.00 -17.30 -32.07
C ASP A 426 -26.08 -17.16 -30.53
N THR A 427 -25.17 -17.80 -29.79
CA THR A 427 -25.18 -17.79 -28.32
C THR A 427 -24.16 -16.79 -27.76
N LEU A 428 -24.60 -15.96 -26.80
CA LEU A 428 -23.70 -15.12 -26.02
C LEU A 428 -22.91 -15.96 -25.01
N ILE A 429 -21.59 -15.79 -25.03
CA ILE A 429 -20.70 -16.45 -24.08
C ILE A 429 -20.32 -15.46 -22.98
N TYR A 430 -20.60 -15.84 -21.75
CA TYR A 430 -20.27 -15.12 -20.54
C TYR A 430 -19.39 -16.01 -19.65
N SER A 431 -18.19 -15.58 -19.29
CA SER A 431 -17.27 -16.38 -18.47
C SER A 431 -17.02 -15.75 -17.11
N LEU A 432 -16.87 -16.57 -16.07
CA LEU A 432 -16.35 -16.09 -14.80
C LEU A 432 -14.84 -16.01 -14.85
N TYR A 433 -14.28 -14.89 -14.41
CA TYR A 433 -12.91 -14.75 -13.92
C TYR A 433 -11.74 -15.11 -14.87
N ALA A 434 -11.67 -16.30 -15.45
CA ALA A 434 -10.56 -16.82 -16.25
C ALA A 434 -10.07 -15.85 -17.34
N PRO A 435 -10.94 -15.08 -18.03
CA PRO A 435 -10.47 -14.07 -18.99
C PRO A 435 -9.65 -12.93 -18.38
N SER A 436 -9.64 -12.78 -17.05
CA SER A 436 -8.78 -11.82 -16.35
C SER A 436 -7.30 -12.19 -16.41
N ILE A 437 -6.97 -13.46 -16.69
CA ILE A 437 -5.60 -13.96 -16.78
C ILE A 437 -5.07 -13.76 -18.20
N PRO A 438 -3.87 -13.16 -18.36
CA PRO A 438 -3.33 -12.86 -19.69
C PRO A 438 -3.33 -14.04 -20.66
N GLU A 439 -2.95 -15.22 -20.17
CA GLU A 439 -2.83 -16.47 -20.93
C GLU A 439 -4.14 -16.90 -21.60
N PHE A 440 -5.31 -16.50 -21.07
CA PHE A 440 -6.60 -16.77 -21.69
C PHE A 440 -6.70 -16.21 -23.11
N ARG A 441 -6.29 -14.95 -23.30
CA ARG A 441 -6.33 -14.30 -24.62
C ARG A 441 -5.24 -14.84 -25.54
N GLU A 442 -4.10 -15.23 -24.98
CA GLU A 442 -3.02 -15.85 -25.76
C GLU A 442 -3.47 -17.19 -26.36
N GLN A 443 -4.24 -17.99 -25.61
CA GLN A 443 -4.77 -19.26 -26.10
C GLN A 443 -5.97 -19.09 -27.06
N LEU A 444 -6.87 -18.13 -26.82
CA LEU A 444 -8.09 -17.97 -27.62
C LEU A 444 -7.90 -17.06 -28.85
N GLY A 445 -6.87 -16.21 -28.85
CA GLY A 445 -6.53 -15.31 -29.97
C GLY A 445 -7.69 -14.35 -30.32
N GLU A 446 -7.87 -14.08 -31.61
CA GLU A 446 -8.93 -13.20 -32.11
C GLU A 446 -10.35 -13.68 -31.76
N ARG A 447 -10.54 -14.99 -31.52
CA ARG A 447 -11.83 -15.53 -31.07
C ARG A 447 -12.23 -15.08 -29.65
N ALA A 448 -11.31 -14.44 -28.91
CA ALA A 448 -11.63 -13.80 -27.65
C ALA A 448 -12.49 -12.54 -27.85
N ASN A 449 -12.42 -11.87 -29.00
CA ASN A 449 -13.20 -10.65 -29.26
C ASN A 449 -14.70 -10.94 -29.21
N GLY A 450 -15.42 -10.19 -28.38
CA GLY A 450 -16.86 -10.37 -28.14
C GLY A 450 -17.20 -11.14 -26.86
N ILE A 451 -16.26 -11.91 -26.29
CA ILE A 451 -16.49 -12.66 -25.05
C ILE A 451 -16.85 -11.69 -23.92
N LEU A 452 -17.99 -11.95 -23.27
CA LEU A 452 -18.37 -11.31 -22.02
C LEU A 452 -17.73 -12.06 -20.86
N TRP A 453 -17.34 -11.33 -19.82
CA TRP A 453 -16.89 -11.97 -18.59
C TRP A 453 -17.09 -11.07 -17.39
N ALA A 454 -17.14 -11.64 -16.19
CA ALA A 454 -17.29 -10.84 -14.98
C ALA A 454 -16.42 -11.28 -13.83
N THR A 455 -16.25 -10.34 -12.91
CA THR A 455 -15.63 -10.55 -11.61
C THR A 455 -16.26 -9.63 -10.57
N VAL A 456 -16.45 -10.13 -9.34
CA VAL A 456 -16.84 -9.32 -8.18
C VAL A 456 -15.67 -8.51 -7.61
N THR A 457 -14.45 -8.76 -8.10
CA THR A 457 -13.25 -8.03 -7.70
C THR A 457 -12.28 -7.93 -8.88
N GLY A 458 -12.23 -6.75 -9.48
CA GLY A 458 -11.33 -6.50 -10.60
C GLY A 458 -10.86 -5.06 -10.65
N THR A 459 -9.74 -4.84 -11.33
CA THR A 459 -9.16 -3.50 -11.47
C THR A 459 -10.05 -2.60 -12.30
N TYR A 460 -10.13 -1.32 -11.95
CA TYR A 460 -10.96 -0.36 -12.69
C TYR A 460 -10.20 0.24 -13.88
N SER A 461 -10.84 1.13 -14.62
CA SER A 461 -10.22 1.90 -15.71
C SER A 461 -9.92 3.35 -15.32
N ASP A 462 -9.94 3.65 -14.02
CA ASP A 462 -9.66 4.97 -13.46
C ASP A 462 -8.15 5.23 -13.31
N PRO A 463 -7.73 6.46 -12.95
CA PRO A 463 -6.32 6.79 -12.80
C PRO A 463 -5.57 5.96 -11.74
N VAL A 464 -6.25 5.50 -10.68
CA VAL A 464 -5.62 4.70 -9.61
C VAL A 464 -5.22 3.34 -10.15
N SER A 465 -6.16 2.63 -10.78
CA SER A 465 -5.93 1.30 -11.35
C SER A 465 -5.00 1.35 -12.57
N LYS A 466 -5.10 2.38 -13.43
CA LYS A 466 -4.14 2.59 -14.54
C LYS A 466 -2.73 2.83 -14.02
N GLY A 467 -2.58 3.67 -13.00
CA GLY A 467 -1.28 3.94 -12.38
C GLY A 467 -0.64 2.69 -11.78
N PHE A 468 -1.44 1.81 -11.17
CA PHE A 468 -1.00 0.51 -10.69
C PHE A 468 -0.52 -0.38 -11.84
N ALA A 469 -1.31 -0.54 -12.90
CA ALA A 469 -0.93 -1.38 -14.04
C ALA A 469 0.40 -0.96 -14.69
N GLU A 470 0.64 0.36 -14.79
CA GLU A 470 1.91 0.90 -15.28
C GLU A 470 3.09 0.65 -14.33
N ARG A 471 2.88 0.75 -13.01
CA ARG A 471 3.92 0.40 -12.02
C ARG A 471 4.25 -1.09 -12.04
N TYR A 472 3.23 -1.92 -12.12
CA TYR A 472 3.35 -3.36 -12.25
C TYR A 472 4.13 -3.74 -13.51
N LYS A 473 3.78 -3.17 -14.67
CA LYS A 473 4.51 -3.38 -15.91
C LYS A 473 5.97 -2.93 -15.84
N ARG A 474 6.26 -1.80 -15.19
CA ARG A 474 7.65 -1.36 -14.99
C ARG A 474 8.44 -2.33 -14.11
N ALA A 475 7.81 -2.94 -13.10
CA ALA A 475 8.47 -3.87 -12.20
C ALA A 475 8.69 -5.26 -12.85
N TYR A 476 7.74 -5.75 -13.63
CA TYR A 476 7.73 -7.16 -14.08
C TYR A 476 7.75 -7.36 -15.59
N GLY A 477 7.76 -6.29 -16.39
CA GLY A 477 7.80 -6.35 -17.87
C GLY A 477 6.47 -6.74 -18.53
N VAL A 478 5.47 -7.15 -17.76
CA VAL A 478 4.13 -7.58 -18.25
C VAL A 478 3.03 -6.76 -17.59
N PHE A 479 1.92 -6.56 -18.30
CA PHE A 479 0.74 -5.95 -17.66
C PHE A 479 0.07 -6.97 -16.73
N PRO A 480 -0.45 -6.53 -15.57
CA PRO A 480 -1.15 -7.44 -14.67
C PRO A 480 -2.46 -7.92 -15.29
N GLY A 481 -2.92 -9.07 -14.83
CA GLY A 481 -4.30 -9.50 -15.00
C GLY A 481 -5.29 -8.53 -14.36
N ARG A 482 -6.57 -8.72 -14.66
CA ARG A 482 -7.63 -7.82 -14.19
C ARG A 482 -8.18 -8.15 -12.80
N SER A 483 -7.62 -9.12 -12.07
CA SER A 483 -8.14 -9.55 -10.76
C SER A 483 -7.05 -9.76 -9.69
N HIS A 484 -6.28 -10.87 -9.72
CA HIS A 484 -5.47 -11.27 -8.55
C HIS A 484 -4.25 -10.41 -8.22
N ALA A 485 -3.56 -9.83 -9.21
CA ALA A 485 -2.48 -8.90 -8.91
C ALA A 485 -2.98 -7.67 -8.13
N GLY A 486 -4.12 -7.11 -8.54
CA GLY A 486 -4.70 -5.93 -7.90
C GLY A 486 -5.24 -6.21 -6.50
N ILE A 487 -6.01 -7.29 -6.31
CA ILE A 487 -6.54 -7.64 -4.98
C ILE A 487 -5.43 -8.03 -3.99
N SER A 488 -4.34 -8.64 -4.46
CA SER A 488 -3.21 -9.00 -3.60
C SER A 488 -2.44 -7.75 -3.17
N TYR A 489 -2.24 -6.80 -4.10
CA TYR A 489 -1.71 -5.47 -3.78
C TYR A 489 -2.59 -4.76 -2.74
N ASP A 490 -3.91 -4.68 -2.98
CA ASP A 490 -4.84 -3.99 -2.08
C ASP A 490 -4.89 -4.63 -0.69
N ARG A 491 -4.87 -5.96 -0.60
CA ARG A 491 -4.82 -6.68 0.68
C ARG A 491 -3.59 -6.33 1.49
N THR A 492 -2.42 -6.22 0.86
CA THR A 492 -1.19 -5.78 1.51
C THR A 492 -1.29 -4.33 1.98
N MET A 493 -1.91 -3.45 1.18
CA MET A 493 -2.13 -2.06 1.55
C MET A 493 -3.12 -1.91 2.72
N ILE A 494 -4.19 -2.72 2.75
CA ILE A 494 -5.15 -2.76 3.87
C ILE A 494 -4.45 -3.17 5.17
N LEU A 495 -3.61 -4.20 5.13
CA LEU A 495 -2.82 -4.61 6.30
C LEU A 495 -1.87 -3.51 6.76
N ALA A 496 -1.17 -2.85 5.83
CA ALA A 496 -0.27 -1.75 6.14
C ALA A 496 -1.01 -0.56 6.77
N ASP A 497 -2.19 -0.21 6.26
CA ASP A 497 -3.04 0.85 6.82
C ASP A 497 -3.52 0.48 8.23
N ALA A 498 -3.96 -0.76 8.45
CA ALA A 498 -4.42 -1.24 9.75
C ALA A 498 -3.29 -1.24 10.79
N TRP A 499 -2.11 -1.74 10.42
CA TRP A 499 -0.92 -1.70 11.28
C TRP A 499 -0.44 -0.27 11.58
N SER A 500 -0.57 0.64 10.62
CA SER A 500 -0.20 2.05 10.80
C SER A 500 -1.11 2.77 11.80
N ARG A 501 -2.37 2.31 11.93
CA ARG A 501 -3.36 2.86 12.87
C ARG A 501 -3.33 2.18 14.23
N SER A 502 -2.80 0.95 14.30
CA SER A 502 -2.66 0.23 15.56
C SER A 502 -1.45 0.71 16.36
N ALA A 503 -1.68 1.10 17.62
CA ALA A 503 -0.60 1.39 18.57
C ALA A 503 0.32 0.17 18.83
N SER A 504 -0.17 -1.05 18.57
CA SER A 504 0.60 -2.29 18.64
C SER A 504 0.29 -3.17 17.43
N PRO A 505 1.15 -3.22 16.41
CA PRO A 505 0.87 -3.98 15.18
C PRO A 505 0.84 -5.50 15.39
N ARG A 506 1.23 -6.00 16.57
CA ARG A 506 1.10 -7.41 16.99
C ARG A 506 -0.03 -7.66 17.99
N ASP A 507 -0.81 -6.63 18.32
CA ASP A 507 -2.10 -6.81 18.97
C ASP A 507 -3.13 -7.12 17.89
N TYR A 508 -3.26 -8.41 17.57
CA TYR A 508 -4.10 -8.89 16.46
C TYR A 508 -5.58 -8.54 16.62
N ASN A 509 -6.06 -8.35 17.86
CA ASN A 509 -7.41 -7.84 18.09
C ASN A 509 -7.55 -6.40 17.62
N LYS A 510 -6.59 -5.53 17.99
CA LYS A 510 -6.61 -4.13 17.54
C LYS A 510 -6.42 -4.03 16.04
N VAL A 511 -5.50 -4.79 15.45
CA VAL A 511 -5.30 -4.79 13.99
C VAL A 511 -6.58 -5.23 13.27
N SER A 512 -7.22 -6.31 13.74
CA SER A 512 -8.49 -6.77 13.15
C SER A 512 -9.62 -5.74 13.34
N GLN A 513 -9.62 -5.00 14.44
CA GLN A 513 -10.56 -3.91 14.65
C GLN A 513 -10.30 -2.74 13.67
N GLU A 514 -9.05 -2.39 13.41
CA GLU A 514 -8.70 -1.39 12.41
C GLU A 514 -9.12 -1.84 11.01
N ILE A 515 -8.91 -3.11 10.63
CA ILE A 515 -9.38 -3.68 9.35
C ILE A 515 -10.90 -3.50 9.19
N ARG A 516 -11.69 -3.77 10.24
CA ARG A 516 -13.16 -3.57 10.20
C ARG A 516 -13.56 -2.10 10.01
N ASN A 517 -12.80 -1.18 10.60
CA ASN A 517 -13.11 0.25 10.58
C ASN A 517 -12.61 0.96 9.31
N LEU A 518 -11.72 0.33 8.55
CA LEU A 518 -11.14 0.90 7.34
C LEU A 518 -12.16 0.95 6.20
N VAL A 519 -12.23 2.14 5.60
CA VAL A 519 -12.69 2.30 4.22
C VAL A 519 -11.44 2.50 3.37
N HIS A 520 -11.13 1.53 2.51
CA HIS A 520 -9.92 1.55 1.68
C HIS A 520 -10.32 1.61 0.20
N ARG A 521 -9.91 2.65 -0.53
CA ARG A 521 -10.07 2.73 -1.99
C ARG A 521 -8.80 2.21 -2.65
N GLY A 522 -8.81 0.92 -3.02
CA GLY A 522 -7.69 0.23 -3.64
C GLY A 522 -7.65 0.34 -5.16
N VAL A 523 -7.01 -0.61 -5.85
CA VAL A 523 -7.01 -0.72 -7.31
C VAL A 523 -8.15 -1.58 -7.83
N ASN A 524 -8.70 -2.49 -7.01
CA ASN A 524 -9.83 -3.37 -7.33
C ASN A 524 -11.21 -2.82 -6.86
N GLY A 525 -11.23 -1.65 -6.24
CA GLY A 525 -12.46 -1.01 -5.80
C GLY A 525 -12.37 -0.43 -4.40
N SER A 526 -13.54 -0.15 -3.82
CA SER A 526 -13.65 0.29 -2.43
C SER A 526 -13.90 -0.90 -1.53
N TYR A 527 -13.22 -0.94 -0.40
CA TYR A 527 -13.30 -2.00 0.60
C TYR A 527 -13.89 -1.42 1.88
N TYR A 528 -14.92 -2.07 2.40
CA TYR A 528 -15.39 -1.93 3.76
C TYR A 528 -15.67 -3.32 4.30
N LEU A 529 -14.96 -3.70 5.37
CA LEU A 529 -14.97 -5.06 5.93
C LEU A 529 -15.59 -5.11 7.34
N GLY A 530 -16.29 -4.05 7.75
CA GLY A 530 -16.96 -3.96 9.05
C GLY A 530 -18.31 -4.66 9.13
N GLY A 531 -18.76 -5.30 8.05
CA GLY A 531 -19.98 -6.13 8.05
C GLY A 531 -19.83 -7.39 8.92
N LYS A 532 -20.96 -8.01 9.28
CA LYS A 532 -20.98 -9.18 10.19
C LYS A 532 -20.10 -10.32 9.69
N GLY A 533 -20.16 -10.65 8.40
CA GLY A 533 -19.32 -11.70 7.81
C GLY A 533 -17.93 -11.25 7.36
N GLN A 534 -17.54 -10.01 7.69
CA GLN A 534 -16.21 -9.47 7.43
C GLN A 534 -15.75 -9.61 5.97
N ALA A 535 -16.70 -9.44 5.05
CA ALA A 535 -16.51 -9.56 3.61
C ALA A 535 -16.72 -8.22 2.90
N ALA A 536 -16.02 -8.01 1.79
CA ALA A 536 -16.30 -6.85 0.94
C ALA A 536 -17.72 -6.95 0.35
N VAL A 537 -18.38 -5.81 0.17
CA VAL A 537 -19.75 -5.74 -0.34
C VAL A 537 -19.74 -5.51 -1.84
N ALA A 538 -20.65 -6.13 -2.58
CA ALA A 538 -20.79 -5.93 -4.03
C ALA A 538 -21.65 -4.71 -4.37
N TYR A 539 -21.17 -3.88 -5.29
CA TYR A 539 -21.92 -2.81 -5.95
C TYR A 539 -22.33 -3.22 -7.38
N PRO A 540 -23.56 -2.97 -7.85
CA PRO A 540 -24.69 -2.39 -7.13
C PRO A 540 -25.54 -3.43 -6.38
N MET A 541 -25.15 -4.71 -6.40
CA MET A 541 -25.97 -5.85 -5.97
C MET A 541 -26.36 -5.82 -4.48
N ALA A 542 -25.39 -5.57 -3.60
CA ALA A 542 -25.55 -5.63 -2.15
C ALA A 542 -25.43 -4.24 -1.49
N SER A 543 -24.92 -3.25 -2.21
CA SER A 543 -24.88 -1.84 -1.82
C SER A 543 -25.08 -0.95 -3.04
N ALA A 544 -25.82 0.15 -2.88
CA ALA A 544 -25.93 1.20 -3.89
C ALA A 544 -24.78 2.24 -3.80
N ASP A 545 -23.94 2.17 -2.78
CA ASP A 545 -22.83 3.11 -2.55
C ASP A 545 -21.50 2.51 -3.00
N ALA A 546 -21.02 2.95 -4.17
CA ALA A 546 -19.73 2.53 -4.75
C ALA A 546 -18.50 3.03 -3.96
N SER A 547 -18.67 3.97 -3.02
CA SER A 547 -17.55 4.42 -2.16
C SER A 547 -17.22 3.44 -1.04
N LEU A 548 -18.09 2.47 -0.76
CA LEU A 548 -17.92 1.46 0.29
C LEU A 548 -17.89 0.02 -0.24
N ALA A 549 -18.14 -0.18 -1.53
CA ALA A 549 -18.35 -1.48 -2.13
C ALA A 549 -17.50 -1.68 -3.40
N GLN A 550 -17.21 -2.95 -3.71
CA GLN A 550 -16.53 -3.34 -4.94
C GLN A 550 -17.57 -3.56 -6.04
N ALA A 551 -17.39 -2.89 -7.18
CA ALA A 551 -18.20 -3.11 -8.36
C ALA A 551 -18.13 -4.58 -8.84
N HIS A 552 -19.29 -5.19 -9.06
CA HIS A 552 -19.43 -6.40 -9.88
C HIS A 552 -19.22 -5.98 -11.33
N LEU A 553 -17.98 -6.10 -11.80
CA LEU A 553 -17.60 -5.64 -13.12
C LEU A 553 -18.02 -6.68 -14.17
N VAL A 554 -18.75 -6.22 -15.18
CA VAL A 554 -18.99 -6.96 -16.42
C VAL A 554 -18.13 -6.34 -17.50
N TYR A 555 -17.36 -7.19 -18.16
CA TYR A 555 -16.43 -6.84 -19.20
C TYR A 555 -16.85 -7.41 -20.54
N GLN A 556 -16.40 -6.78 -21.61
CA GLN A 556 -16.31 -7.39 -22.92
C GLN A 556 -14.91 -7.21 -23.49
N ILE A 557 -14.40 -8.26 -24.14
CA ILE A 557 -13.17 -8.12 -24.93
C ILE A 557 -13.53 -7.46 -26.26
N GLN A 558 -13.01 -6.26 -26.50
CA GLN A 558 -13.21 -5.46 -27.70
C GLN A 558 -11.86 -5.05 -28.27
N ASP A 559 -11.60 -5.40 -29.53
CA ASP A 559 -10.34 -5.08 -30.22
C ASP A 559 -9.12 -5.55 -29.41
N GLY A 560 -9.21 -6.77 -28.87
CA GLY A 560 -8.22 -7.40 -28.00
C GLY A 560 -8.12 -6.85 -26.59
N LYS A 561 -8.96 -5.88 -26.18
CA LYS A 561 -8.86 -5.18 -24.88
C LYS A 561 -10.08 -5.46 -23.99
N HIS A 562 -9.84 -5.65 -22.69
CA HIS A 562 -10.94 -5.73 -21.71
C HIS A 562 -11.57 -4.34 -21.54
N ARG A 563 -12.85 -4.22 -21.84
CA ARG A 563 -13.65 -2.99 -21.65
C ARG A 563 -14.72 -3.24 -20.62
N ILE A 564 -14.88 -2.33 -19.67
CA ILE A 564 -15.91 -2.43 -18.62
C ILE A 564 -17.22 -1.94 -19.22
N LEU A 565 -18.24 -2.79 -19.22
CA LEU A 565 -19.59 -2.47 -19.69
C LEU A 565 -20.54 -2.11 -18.55
N SER A 566 -20.28 -2.61 -17.34
CA SER A 566 -21.13 -2.43 -16.18
C SER A 566 -20.30 -2.63 -14.90
N PRO A 567 -20.67 -2.00 -13.77
CA PRO A 567 -21.74 -1.02 -13.61
C PRO A 567 -21.24 0.42 -13.85
N ASP A 568 -22.16 1.36 -14.05
CA ASP A 568 -21.83 2.79 -13.94
C ASP A 568 -21.46 3.14 -12.48
N PRO A 569 -20.54 4.07 -12.21
CA PRO A 569 -19.77 4.87 -13.17
C PRO A 569 -18.46 4.20 -13.63
N GLN A 570 -18.24 2.91 -13.36
CA GLN A 570 -17.01 2.22 -13.75
C GLN A 570 -16.98 1.82 -15.23
N ALA A 571 -18.13 1.80 -15.92
CA ALA A 571 -18.22 1.50 -17.34
C ALA A 571 -17.37 2.46 -18.18
N ASP A 572 -16.57 1.91 -19.10
CA ASP A 572 -15.70 2.64 -20.02
C ASP A 572 -15.96 2.34 -21.50
N SER A 573 -16.94 1.47 -21.78
CA SER A 573 -17.42 1.16 -23.11
C SER A 573 -18.88 0.69 -23.07
N VAL A 574 -19.44 0.48 -24.26
CA VAL A 574 -20.78 -0.06 -24.46
C VAL A 574 -20.70 -1.45 -25.08
N PHE A 575 -21.72 -2.27 -24.83
CA PHE A 575 -21.85 -3.61 -25.41
C PHE A 575 -21.80 -3.55 -26.95
N ARG A 576 -21.04 -4.47 -27.56
CA ARG A 576 -21.03 -4.75 -29.00
C ARG A 576 -21.48 -6.20 -29.22
N LEU A 577 -22.24 -6.45 -30.27
CA LEU A 577 -22.53 -7.84 -30.64
C LEU A 577 -21.22 -8.58 -30.93
N PRO A 578 -21.03 -9.80 -30.39
CA PRO A 578 -19.86 -10.60 -30.72
C PRO A 578 -19.79 -10.92 -32.22
N PRO A 579 -18.59 -11.08 -32.80
CA PRO A 579 -18.42 -11.32 -34.24
C PRO A 579 -19.14 -12.57 -34.78
N TRP A 580 -19.37 -13.57 -33.93
CA TRP A 580 -20.08 -14.81 -34.32
C TRP A 580 -21.60 -14.63 -34.39
N ILE A 581 -22.18 -13.63 -33.73
CA ILE A 581 -23.63 -13.40 -33.69
C ILE A 581 -24.02 -12.44 -34.81
N GLY A 582 -24.81 -12.93 -35.78
CA GLY A 582 -25.37 -12.10 -36.87
C GLY A 582 -24.39 -11.73 -37.99
N GLY A 583 -23.16 -12.27 -37.99
CA GLY A 583 -22.17 -12.08 -39.06
C GLY A 583 -22.19 -13.21 -40.09
N SER A 584 -22.07 -12.86 -41.37
CA SER A 584 -21.95 -13.76 -42.52
C SER A 584 -20.65 -14.60 -42.57
N ASP A 585 -19.65 -14.26 -41.74
CA ASP A 585 -18.28 -14.78 -41.85
C ASP A 585 -18.03 -16.07 -41.04
N ALA A 586 -19.07 -16.67 -40.46
CA ALA A 586 -19.00 -17.98 -39.80
C ALA A 586 -19.47 -19.14 -40.72
N ARG A 587 -19.68 -18.89 -42.02
CA ARG A 587 -20.23 -19.86 -42.99
C ARG A 587 -19.27 -20.27 -44.13
N GLU A 588 -17.96 -20.07 -43.99
CA GLU A 588 -16.96 -20.63 -44.92
C GLU A 588 -16.03 -21.65 -44.27
#